data_AF-A0A3G6TAV3-F1
#
_entry.id   AF-A0A3G6TAV3-F1
#
_cell.length_a   1.000
_cell.length_b   1.000
_cell.length_c   1.000
_cell.angle_alpha   90.00
_cell.angle_beta   90.00
_cell.angle_gamma   90.00
#
_symmetry.space_group_name_H-M   'P 1'
#
loop_
_entity.id
_entity.type
_entity.pdbx_description
1 polymer ?
#
loop_
_entity_poly.entity_id
_entity_poly.type
_entity_poly.pdbx_seq_one_letter_code
_entity_poly.pdbx_strand_id
1 'polypeptide(L)'
;MTGLKSFLAEFLILFLLVNTLIVSFLCIDMPEVEVNAGSIVTIILKFGVLFSAPVALLLTTAHFLFAKVARSTILKILIAIIVVAALYFIYHAFFWYVGISGLIDDPLAK
;
A
#
# COMPACT_ATOMS: atom_id res chain seq x y z
N MET A 1 15.74 22.55 -1.50
CA MET A 1 15.15 21.92 -2.72
C MET A 1 15.45 20.43 -2.89
N THR A 2 16.43 19.84 -2.19
CA THR A 2 16.75 18.39 -2.28
C THR A 2 15.80 17.47 -1.52
N GLY A 3 15.20 17.93 -0.42
CA GLY A 3 14.32 17.10 0.41
C GLY A 3 13.02 16.65 -0.28
N LEU A 4 12.35 17.55 -1.01
CA LEU A 4 11.09 17.22 -1.69
C LEU A 4 11.28 16.22 -2.84
N LYS A 5 12.36 16.37 -3.63
CA LYS A 5 12.68 15.43 -4.71
C LYS A 5 12.98 14.03 -4.17
N SER A 6 13.74 13.95 -3.08
CA SER A 6 14.04 12.68 -2.40
C SER A 6 12.77 12.02 -1.85
N PHE A 7 11.89 12.80 -1.22
CA PHE A 7 10.61 12.32 -0.70
C PHE A 7 9.73 11.75 -1.83
N LEU A 8 9.58 12.49 -2.93
CA LEU A 8 8.79 12.04 -4.07
C LEU A 8 9.35 10.78 -4.71
N ALA A 9 10.68 10.69 -4.86
CA ALA A 9 11.32 9.50 -5.41
C ALA A 9 11.08 8.26 -4.51
N GLU A 10 11.27 8.41 -3.21
CA GLU A 10 11.01 7.33 -2.24
C GLU A 10 9.54 6.92 -2.22
N PHE A 11 8.62 7.88 -2.25
CA PHE A 11 7.20 7.63 -2.36
C PHE A 11 6.87 6.83 -3.63
N LEU A 12 7.39 7.21 -4.80
CA LEU A 12 7.11 6.51 -6.05
C LEU A 12 7.65 5.08 -6.05
N ILE A 13 8.84 4.87 -5.49
CA ILE A 13 9.44 3.53 -5.35
C ILE A 13 8.59 2.67 -4.42
N LEU A 14 8.22 3.18 -3.24
CA LEU A 14 7.38 2.45 -2.28
C LEU A 14 5.99 2.20 -2.84
N PHE A 15 5.41 3.16 -3.56
CA PHE A 15 4.13 3.02 -4.21
C PHE A 15 4.13 1.87 -5.22
N LEU A 16 5.13 1.83 -6.11
CA LEU A 16 5.27 0.76 -7.09
C LEU A 16 5.49 -0.61 -6.42
N LEU A 17 6.34 -0.66 -5.39
CA LEU A 17 6.62 -1.89 -4.65
C LEU A 17 5.36 -2.42 -3.97
N VAL A 18 4.65 -1.58 -3.20
CA VAL A 18 3.43 -1.99 -2.48
C VAL A 18 2.33 -2.38 -3.47
N ASN A 19 2.18 -1.63 -4.56
CA ASN A 19 1.21 -1.97 -5.61
C ASN A 19 1.49 -3.37 -6.18
N THR A 20 2.76 -3.63 -6.53
CA THR A 20 3.18 -4.94 -7.04
C THR A 20 2.89 -6.05 -6.03
N LEU A 21 3.20 -5.84 -4.76
CA LEU A 21 2.94 -6.83 -3.69
C LEU A 21 1.45 -7.12 -3.53
N ILE A 22 0.59 -6.09 -3.52
CA ILE A 22 -0.86 -6.26 -3.42
C ILE A 22 -1.39 -7.04 -4.63
N VAL A 23 -0.99 -6.65 -5.84
CA VAL A 23 -1.44 -7.32 -7.07
C VAL A 23 -0.98 -8.77 -7.10
N SER A 24 0.29 -9.04 -6.78
CA SER A 24 0.83 -10.41 -6.71
C SER A 24 0.11 -11.25 -5.66
N PHE A 25 -0.18 -10.68 -4.48
CA PHE A 25 -0.93 -11.38 -3.43
C PHE A 25 -2.33 -11.78 -3.91
N LEU A 26 -3.06 -10.85 -4.55
CA LEU A 26 -4.38 -11.13 -5.10
C LEU A 26 -4.35 -12.16 -6.23
N CYS A 27 -3.34 -12.12 -7.10
CA CYS A 27 -3.18 -13.13 -8.15
C CYS A 27 -2.86 -14.54 -7.61
N ILE A 28 -2.15 -14.65 -6.48
CA ILE A 28 -1.87 -15.94 -5.83
C ILE A 28 -3.12 -16.49 -5.15
N ASP A 29 -3.89 -15.63 -4.48
CA ASP A 29 -5.08 -16.02 -3.74
C ASP A 29 -6.28 -16.37 -4.66
N MET A 30 -6.22 -15.94 -5.93
CA MET A 30 -7.30 -16.11 -6.92
C MET A 30 -6.82 -16.88 -8.16
N PRO A 31 -6.47 -18.18 -8.02
CA PRO A 31 -5.89 -18.97 -9.13
C PRO A 31 -6.89 -19.23 -10.27
N GLU A 32 -8.20 -19.07 -10.02
CA GLU A 32 -9.25 -19.31 -11.02
C GLU A 32 -9.46 -18.12 -11.97
N VAL A 33 -8.85 -16.97 -11.67
CA VAL A 33 -8.94 -15.77 -12.50
C VAL A 33 -7.95 -15.90 -13.64
N GLU A 34 -8.43 -15.86 -14.88
CA GLU A 34 -7.53 -15.77 -16.04
C GLU A 34 -6.67 -14.49 -15.90
N VAL A 35 -5.38 -14.71 -15.61
CA VAL A 35 -4.38 -13.65 -15.47
C VAL A 35 -4.05 -13.13 -16.88
N ASN A 36 -4.90 -12.23 -17.36
CA ASN A 36 -4.67 -11.45 -18.57
C ASN A 36 -4.40 -9.98 -18.23
N ALA A 37 -3.89 -9.21 -19.21
CA ALA A 37 -3.52 -7.81 -19.00
C ALA A 37 -4.71 -6.94 -18.52
N GLY A 38 -5.94 -7.26 -18.94
CA GLY A 38 -7.15 -6.54 -18.53
C GLY A 38 -7.51 -6.76 -17.06
N SER A 39 -7.44 -8.02 -16.59
CA SER A 39 -7.63 -8.38 -15.18
C SER A 39 -6.61 -7.69 -14.28
N ILE A 40 -5.32 -7.71 -14.70
CA ILE A 40 -4.23 -7.07 -13.95
C ILE A 40 -4.45 -5.56 -13.81
N VAL A 41 -4.79 -4.86 -14.91
CA VAL A 41 -5.06 -3.42 -14.87
C VAL A 41 -6.25 -3.10 -13.95
N THR A 42 -7.29 -3.93 -13.98
CA THR A 42 -8.46 -3.76 -13.11
C THR A 42 -8.09 -3.92 -11.63
N ILE A 43 -7.28 -4.93 -11.30
CA ILE A 43 -6.80 -5.17 -9.93
C ILE A 43 -5.91 -4.01 -9.46
N ILE A 44 -5.01 -3.53 -10.33
CA ILE A 44 -4.16 -2.36 -10.04
C ILE A 44 -5.02 -1.15 -9.73
N LEU A 45 -6.00 -0.81 -10.57
CA LEU A 45 -6.78 0.42 -10.42
C LEU A 45 -7.74 0.37 -9.23
N LYS A 46 -8.46 -0.74 -9.04
CA LYS A 46 -9.45 -0.89 -7.97
C LYS A 46 -8.82 -1.10 -6.59
N PHE A 47 -7.69 -1.83 -6.53
CA PHE A 47 -7.09 -2.25 -5.25
C PHE A 47 -5.67 -1.74 -5.10
N GLY A 48 -4.82 -2.02 -6.09
CA GLY A 48 -3.42 -1.66 -6.05
C GLY A 48 -3.23 -0.18 -5.67
N VAL A 49 -3.76 0.75 -6.47
CA VAL A 49 -3.58 2.19 -6.29
C VAL A 49 -4.24 2.68 -5.00
N LEU A 50 -5.47 2.22 -4.71
CA LEU A 50 -6.27 2.66 -3.57
C LEU A 50 -5.55 2.40 -2.25
N PHE A 51 -4.86 1.26 -2.12
CA PHE A 51 -4.15 0.87 -0.90
C PHE A 51 -2.64 1.15 -0.96
N SER A 52 -2.00 1.10 -2.13
CA SER A 52 -0.57 1.40 -2.24
C SER A 52 -0.25 2.87 -2.00
N ALA A 53 -1.13 3.80 -2.40
CA ALA A 53 -0.96 5.23 -2.12
C ALA A 53 -0.90 5.57 -0.62
N PRO A 54 -1.89 5.20 0.22
CA PRO A 54 -1.85 5.50 1.65
C PRO A 54 -0.71 4.78 2.37
N VAL A 55 -0.39 3.53 2.02
CA VAL A 55 0.74 2.80 2.60
C VAL A 55 2.08 3.46 2.24
N ALA A 56 2.31 3.76 0.96
CA ALA A 56 3.54 4.41 0.53
C ALA A 56 3.69 5.80 1.16
N LEU A 57 2.61 6.57 1.24
CA LEU A 57 2.63 7.89 1.88
C LEU A 57 2.96 7.78 3.36
N LEU A 58 2.34 6.84 4.08
CA LEU A 58 2.59 6.59 5.49
C LEU A 58 4.07 6.23 5.74
N LEU A 59 4.62 5.29 4.98
CA LEU A 59 6.00 4.83 5.13
C LEU A 59 7.02 5.92 4.76
N THR A 60 6.81 6.63 3.66
CA THR A 60 7.70 7.72 3.23
C THR A 60 7.67 8.86 4.26
N THR A 61 6.50 9.18 4.80
CA THR A 61 6.35 10.20 5.85
C THR A 61 7.02 9.75 7.14
N ALA A 62 6.86 8.49 7.53
CA ALA A 62 7.53 7.94 8.70
C ALA A 62 9.06 8.01 8.59
N HIS A 63 9.61 7.61 7.43
CA HIS A 63 11.04 7.71 7.18
C HIS A 63 11.53 9.17 7.21
N PHE A 64 10.78 10.08 6.59
CA PHE A 64 11.08 11.52 6.67
C PHE A 64 11.10 12.03 8.11
N LEU A 65 10.09 11.68 8.91
CA LEU A 65 10.01 12.05 10.32
C LEU A 65 11.18 11.47 11.12
N PHE A 66 11.58 10.22 10.88
CA PHE A 66 12.76 9.62 11.50
C PHE A 66 14.06 10.32 11.15
N ALA A 67 14.25 10.68 9.88
CA ALA A 67 15.49 11.26 9.40
C ALA A 67 15.64 12.74 9.76
N LYS A 68 14.53 13.50 9.84
CA LYS A 68 14.57 14.96 9.94
C LYS A 68 14.01 15.53 11.25
N VAL A 69 13.08 14.84 11.90
CA VAL A 69 12.33 15.39 13.05
C VAL A 69 12.65 14.65 14.35
N ALA A 70 12.69 13.33 14.32
CA ALA A 70 12.79 12.51 15.52
C ALA A 70 14.22 12.49 16.10
N ARG A 71 14.52 13.47 16.95
CA ARG A 71 15.83 13.60 17.62
C ARG A 71 16.04 12.63 18.78
N SER A 72 14.95 12.22 19.46
CA SER A 72 15.00 11.30 20.60
C SER A 72 14.52 9.90 20.22
N THR A 73 15.08 8.89 20.89
CA THR A 73 14.66 7.49 20.72
C THR A 73 13.19 7.29 21.05
N ILE A 74 12.68 7.98 22.09
CA ILE A 74 11.26 7.91 22.50
C ILE A 74 10.34 8.36 21.37
N LEU A 75 10.65 9.48 20.71
CA LEU A 75 9.83 9.98 19.60
C LEU A 75 9.87 9.03 18.40
N LYS A 76 11.02 8.37 18.14
CA LYS A 76 11.12 7.34 17.11
C LYS A 76 10.22 6.13 17.44
N ILE A 77 10.24 5.66 18.68
CA ILE A 77 9.37 4.57 19.12
C ILE A 77 7.89 4.95 18.96
N LEU A 78 7.50 6.17 19.35
CA LEU A 78 6.12 6.63 19.22
C LEU A 78 5.65 6.66 17.76
N ILE A 79 6.47 7.22 16.85
CA ILE A 79 6.16 7.20 15.41
C ILE A 79 6.05 5.76 14.90
N ALA A 80 6.94 4.86 15.31
CA ALA A 80 6.88 3.46 14.89
C ALA A 80 5.56 2.79 15.34
N ILE A 81 5.13 3.01 16.58
CA ILE A 81 3.85 2.48 17.10
C ILE A 81 2.67 3.00 16.27
N ILE A 82 2.64 4.30 15.99
CA ILE A 82 1.56 4.93 15.19
C ILE A 82 1.54 4.33 13.77
N VAL A 83 2.71 4.18 13.14
CA VAL A 83 2.81 3.61 11.79
C VAL A 83 2.33 2.17 11.77
N VAL A 84 2.74 1.34 12.75
CA VAL A 84 2.29 -0.05 12.86
C VAL A 84 0.78 -0.13 13.06
N ALA A 85 0.21 0.71 13.94
CA ALA A 85 -1.23 0.76 14.16
C ALA A 85 -2.01 1.18 12.90
N ALA A 86 -1.50 2.18 12.17
CA ALA A 86 -2.10 2.62 10.91
C ALA A 86 -2.01 1.54 9.83
N LEU A 87 -0.87 0.85 9.70
CA LEU A 87 -0.72 -0.28 8.78
C LEU A 87 -1.67 -1.42 9.11
N TYR A 88 -1.85 -1.74 10.39
CA TYR A 88 -2.82 -2.73 10.84
C TYR A 88 -4.25 -2.37 10.44
N PHE A 89 -4.64 -1.10 10.61
CA PHE A 89 -5.95 -0.63 10.18
C PHE A 89 -6.12 -0.70 8.66
N ILE A 90 -5.12 -0.28 7.88
CA ILE A 90 -5.13 -0.36 6.41
C ILE A 90 -5.25 -1.82 5.95
N TYR A 91 -4.52 -2.74 6.58
CA TYR A 91 -4.60 -4.17 6.31
C TYR A 91 -6.03 -4.69 6.51
N HIS A 92 -6.66 -4.40 7.66
CA HIS A 92 -8.04 -4.84 7.90
C HIS A 92 -9.04 -4.20 6.93
N ALA A 93 -8.87 -2.91 6.61
CA ALA A 93 -9.67 -2.24 5.60
C ALA A 93 -9.50 -2.88 4.21
N PHE A 94 -8.29 -3.31 3.86
CA PHE A 94 -8.00 -4.03 2.61
C PHE A 94 -8.75 -5.36 2.55
N PHE A 95 -8.63 -6.22 3.57
CA PHE A 95 -9.34 -7.51 3.59
C PHE A 95 -10.86 -7.34 3.55
N TRP A 96 -11.38 -6.37 4.29
CA TRP A 96 -12.80 -6.02 4.26
C TRP A 96 -13.24 -5.54 2.87
N TYR A 97 -12.45 -4.66 2.25
CA TYR A 97 -12.75 -4.11 0.93
C TYR A 97 -12.67 -5.18 -0.16
N VAL A 98 -11.63 -6.02 -0.16
CA VAL A 98 -11.50 -7.16 -1.08
C VAL A 98 -12.68 -8.12 -0.91
N GLY A 99 -13.06 -8.46 0.33
CA GLY A 99 -14.19 -9.32 0.64
C GLY A 99 -15.54 -8.78 0.17
N ILE A 100 -15.80 -7.47 0.30
CA ILE A 100 -17.08 -6.85 -0.14
C ILE A 100 -17.08 -6.56 -1.64
N SER A 101 -15.94 -6.20 -2.22
CA SER A 101 -15.83 -5.87 -3.65
C SER A 101 -16.10 -7.05 -4.58
N GLY A 102 -16.38 -8.24 -4.03
CA GLY A 102 -16.68 -9.43 -4.80
C GLY A 102 -15.47 -9.98 -5.54
N LEU A 103 -14.23 -9.57 -5.22
CA LEU A 103 -13.05 -10.09 -5.91
C LEU A 103 -12.87 -11.60 -5.71
N ILE A 104 -13.37 -12.11 -4.58
CA ILE A 104 -13.42 -13.55 -4.26
C ILE A 104 -14.43 -14.28 -5.17
N ASP A 105 -15.51 -13.60 -5.58
CA ASP A 105 -16.63 -14.22 -6.29
C ASP A 105 -16.62 -13.97 -7.81
N ASP A 106 -16.22 -12.77 -8.27
CA ASP A 106 -16.01 -12.41 -9.69
C ASP A 106 -15.18 -11.10 -9.83
N PRO A 107 -13.85 -11.20 -10.08
CA PRO A 107 -12.98 -10.04 -10.23
C PRO A 107 -13.25 -9.17 -11.47
N LEU A 108 -14.05 -9.66 -12.41
CA LEU A 108 -14.39 -9.00 -13.66
C LEU A 108 -15.84 -8.52 -13.70
N ALA A 109 -16.61 -8.72 -12.61
CA ALA A 109 -17.95 -8.18 -12.49
C ALA A 109 -17.91 -6.65 -12.66
N LYS A 110 -18.60 -6.19 -13.71
CA LYS A 110 -18.70 -4.79 -14.12
C LYS A 110 -19.54 -3.97 -13.14
#